data_AF-A0A1W9NV43-F1
#
_entry.id   AF-A0A1W9NV43-F1
#
_cell.length_a   1.000
_cell.length_b   1.000
_cell.length_c   1.000
_cell.angle_alpha   90.00
_cell.angle_beta   90.00
_cell.angle_gamma   90.00
#
_symmetry.space_group_name_H-M   'P 1'
#
loop_
_entity.id
_entity.type
_entity.pdbx_description
1 polymer ?
#
loop_
_entity_poly.entity_id
_entity_poly.type
_entity_poly.pdbx_seq_one_letter_code
_entity_poly.pdbx_strand_id
1 'polypeptide(L)' 'REKGRFNTYTEKEKERALRAYEESSYGSSWLSRIMTLSMEALLSDPIYGSNIKEKGWQALGTEGGQPRPKSRYILL' A
#
# COMPACT_ATOMS: atom_id res chain seq x y z
N ARG A 1 3.11 17.56 16.37
CA ARG A 1 2.10 16.61 15.86
C ARG A 1 0.95 16.59 16.86
N GLU A 2 -0.20 17.18 16.54
CA GLU A 2 -1.38 17.12 17.43
C GLU A 2 -1.91 15.68 17.46
N LYS A 3 -1.92 15.07 18.65
CA LYS A 3 -2.32 13.66 18.84
C LYS A 3 -3.83 13.51 18.57
N GLY A 4 -4.19 12.86 17.46
CA GLY A 4 -5.56 12.37 17.22
C GLY A 4 -6.50 13.30 16.44
N ARG A 5 -6.15 14.58 16.25
CA ARG A 5 -7.01 15.56 15.53
C ARG A 5 -7.32 15.17 14.08
N PHE A 6 -6.43 14.43 13.41
CA PHE A 6 -6.67 13.96 12.04
C PHE A 6 -7.89 13.02 11.94
N ASN A 7 -8.19 12.24 12.98
CA ASN A 7 -9.28 11.28 12.95
C ASN A 7 -10.66 11.95 12.96
N THR A 8 -10.74 13.20 13.42
CA THR A 8 -11.98 13.97 13.48
C THR A 8 -12.18 14.88 12.27
N TYR A 9 -11.24 14.91 11.33
CA TYR A 9 -11.34 15.71 10.11
C TYR A 9 -12.42 15.19 9.17
N THR A 10 -13.08 16.14 8.51
CA THR A 10 -13.87 15.84 7.30
C THR A 10 -12.95 15.33 6.18
N GLU A 11 -13.51 14.67 5.18
CA GLU A 11 -12.73 14.18 4.03
C GLU A 11 -11.95 15.29 3.32
N LYS A 12 -12.53 16.49 3.20
CA LYS A 12 -11.86 17.66 2.60
C LYS A 12 -10.67 18.15 3.44
N GLU A 13 -10.78 18.10 4.76
CA GLU A 13 -9.69 18.46 5.66
C GLU A 13 -8.58 17.40 5.67
N LYS A 14 -8.94 16.11 5.59
CA LYS A 14 -7.98 15.02 5.42
C LYS A 14 -7.20 15.17 4.11
N GLU A 15 -7.88 15.44 2.99
CA GLU A 15 -7.24 15.64 1.70
C GLU A 15 -6.29 16.86 1.75
N ARG A 16 -6.73 17.98 2.32
CA ARG A 16 -5.85 19.15 2.49
C ARG A 16 -4.62 18.83 3.32
N ALA A 17 -4.79 18.12 4.44
CA ALA A 17 -3.67 17.73 5.29
C ALA A 17 -2.72 16.76 4.59
N LEU A 18 -3.25 15.83 3.76
CA LEU A 18 -2.47 14.92 2.96
C LEU A 18 -1.63 15.65 1.90
N ARG A 19 -2.23 16.63 1.19
CA ARG A 19 -1.50 17.46 0.21
C ARG A 19 -0.40 18.30 0.85
N ALA A 20 -0.69 18.93 1.98
CA ALA A 20 0.33 19.67 2.73
C ALA A 20 1.46 18.74 3.23
N TYR A 21 1.14 17.49 3.57
CA TYR A 21 2.14 16.50 3.97
C TYR A 21 2.98 16.05 2.77
N GLU A 22 2.36 15.82 1.62
CA GLU A 22 3.02 15.47 0.35
C GLU A 22 4.07 16.52 -0.07
N GLU A 23 3.79 17.81 0.11
CA GLU A 23 4.74 18.89 -0.22
C GLU A 23 6.02 18.91 0.64
N SER A 24 6.04 18.19 1.76
CA SER A 24 7.26 18.05 2.57
C SER A 24 8.20 16.98 2.00
N SER A 25 9.52 17.19 2.14
CA SER A 25 10.52 16.20 1.70
C SER A 25 10.35 14.83 2.39
N TYR A 26 10.06 14.83 3.69
CA TYR A 26 9.78 13.60 4.44
C TYR A 26 8.46 12.96 4.00
N GLY A 27 7.40 13.75 3.83
CA GLY A 27 6.08 13.24 3.51
C GLY A 27 5.96 12.67 2.11
N SER A 28 6.54 13.34 1.10
CA SER A 28 6.63 12.79 -0.27
C SER A 28 7.38 11.45 -0.29
N SER A 29 8.54 11.36 0.36
CA SER A 29 9.33 10.13 0.45
C SER A 29 8.55 9.00 1.14
N TRP A 30 7.88 9.32 2.25
CA TRP A 30 7.07 8.34 2.98
C TRP A 30 5.88 7.88 2.16
N LEU A 31 5.12 8.79 1.54
CA LEU A 31 3.96 8.46 0.70
C LEU A 31 4.38 7.61 -0.49
N SER A 32 5.48 7.96 -1.17
CA SER A 32 6.04 7.17 -2.25
C SER A 32 6.31 5.73 -1.79
N ARG A 33 6.96 5.55 -0.62
CA ARG A 33 7.23 4.22 -0.08
C ARG A 33 5.95 3.44 0.23
N ILE A 34 4.95 4.09 0.83
CA ILE A 34 3.66 3.45 1.13
C ILE A 34 2.93 3.05 -0.14
N MET A 35 2.95 3.89 -1.19
CA MET A 35 2.36 3.56 -2.48
C MET A 35 3.06 2.35 -3.11
N THR A 36 4.39 2.31 -3.13
CA THR A 36 5.16 1.16 -3.61
C THR A 36 4.79 -0.11 -2.86
N LEU A 37 4.79 -0.07 -1.52
CA LEU A 37 4.44 -1.23 -0.69
C LEU A 37 2.99 -1.69 -0.91
N SER A 38 2.07 -0.76 -1.13
CA SER A 38 0.66 -1.08 -1.40
C SER A 38 0.50 -1.76 -2.75
N MET A 39 1.21 -1.28 -3.78
CA MET A 39 1.22 -1.91 -5.10
C MET A 39 1.87 -3.29 -5.06
N GLU A 40 3.01 -3.43 -4.38
CA GLU A 40 3.65 -4.73 -4.13
C GLU A 40 2.69 -5.68 -3.42
N ALA A 41 2.01 -5.22 -2.37
CA ALA A 41 1.04 -6.02 -1.63
C ALA A 41 -0.15 -6.48 -2.48
N LEU A 42 -0.61 -5.64 -3.40
CA LEU A 42 -1.75 -5.92 -4.27
C LEU A 42 -1.39 -6.87 -5.41
N LEU A 43 -0.20 -6.73 -5.98
CA LEU A 43 0.22 -7.42 -7.21
C LEU A 43 1.07 -8.66 -6.97
N SER A 44 1.72 -8.78 -5.80
CA SER A 44 2.58 -9.91 -5.49
C SER A 44 1.80 -11.22 -5.34
N ASP A 45 2.53 -12.33 -5.47
CA ASP A 45 1.99 -13.65 -5.20
C ASP A 45 1.51 -13.79 -3.75
N PRO A 46 0.32 -14.39 -3.50
CA PRO A 46 -0.17 -14.71 -2.15
C PRO A 46 0.84 -15.41 -1.25
N ILE A 47 1.79 -16.19 -1.80
CA ILE A 47 2.82 -16.87 -1.02
C ILE A 47 3.64 -15.88 -0.18
N TYR A 48 3.80 -14.63 -0.63
CA TYR A 48 4.53 -13.58 0.10
C TYR A 48 3.70 -12.93 1.21
N GLY A 49 2.41 -13.29 1.35
CA GLY A 49 1.59 -12.98 2.52
C GLY A 49 0.66 -11.76 2.41
N SER A 50 0.82 -10.90 1.39
CA SER A 50 0.03 -9.67 1.29
C SER A 50 -1.23 -9.80 0.41
N ASN A 51 -1.13 -10.38 -0.78
CA ASN A 51 -2.26 -10.59 -1.71
C ASN A 51 -3.11 -11.79 -1.27
N ILE A 52 -3.67 -11.70 -0.05
CA ILE A 52 -4.38 -12.79 0.61
C ILE A 52 -5.57 -13.22 -0.24
N LYS A 53 -5.64 -14.53 -0.56
CA LYS A 53 -6.68 -15.13 -1.40
C LYS A 53 -6.82 -14.46 -2.77
N GLU A 54 -5.72 -13.93 -3.32
CA GLU A 54 -5.67 -13.36 -4.67
C GLU A 54 -6.63 -12.16 -4.84
N LYS A 55 -7.03 -11.50 -3.75
CA LYS A 55 -8.00 -10.39 -3.77
C LYS A 55 -7.53 -9.21 -4.62
N GLY A 56 -6.24 -8.90 -4.60
CA GLY A 56 -5.68 -7.82 -5.41
C GLY A 56 -5.77 -8.09 -6.89
N TRP A 57 -5.53 -9.33 -7.28
CA TRP A 57 -5.69 -9.79 -8.66
C TRP A 57 -7.16 -9.80 -9.10
N GLN A 58 -8.05 -10.31 -8.25
CA GLN A 58 -9.50 -10.27 -8.51
C GLN A 58 -10.02 -8.84 -8.68
N ALA A 59 -9.60 -7.91 -7.83
CA ALA A 59 -10.02 -6.51 -7.90
C ALA A 59 -9.55 -5.81 -9.19
N LEU A 60 -8.40 -6.21 -9.73
CA LEU A 60 -7.83 -5.65 -10.95
C LEU A 60 -8.18 -6.45 -12.21
N GLY A 61 -8.82 -7.61 -12.08
CA GLY A 61 -9.04 -8.52 -13.20
C GLY A 61 -7.74 -9.07 -13.80
N THR A 62 -6.71 -9.23 -12.98
CA THR A 62 -5.39 -9.73 -13.39
C THR A 62 -5.12 -11.11 -12.81
N GLU A 63 -4.02 -11.74 -13.22
CA GLU A 63 -3.53 -13.00 -12.67
C GLU A 63 -2.01 -12.97 -12.51
N GLY A 64 -1.49 -13.83 -11.62
CA GLY A 64 -0.06 -13.98 -11.41
C GLY A 64 0.65 -14.66 -12.59
N GLY A 65 1.90 -14.27 -12.85
CA GLY A 65 2.72 -14.90 -13.88
C GLY A 65 2.98 -16.39 -13.62
N GLN A 66 3.12 -17.17 -14.70
CA GLN A 66 3.43 -18.59 -14.66
C GLN A 66 4.88 -18.85 -15.08
N PRO A 67 5.61 -19.78 -14.43
CA PRO A 67 5.18 -20.57 -13.27
C PRO A 67 5.11 -19.73 -11.99
N ARG A 68 4.17 -20.07 -11.12
CA ARG A 68 4.03 -19.44 -9.79
C ARG A 68 5.18 -19.88 -8.86
N PRO A 69 5.67 -19.02 -7.96
CA PRO A 69 6.64 -19.39 -6.93
C PRO A 69 6.10 -20.49 -6.01
N LYS A 70 6.95 -21.47 -5.67
CA LYS A 70 6.59 -22.62 -4.81
C LYS A 70 7.06 -22.46 -3.36
N SER A 71 7.98 -21.54 -3.11
CA SER A 71 8.52 -21.24 -1.79
C SER A 71 8.80 -19.75 -1.67
N ARG A 72 8.86 -19.27 -0.42
CA ARG A 72 9.34 -17.92 -0.14
C ARG A 72 10.85 -17.87 -0.33
N TYR A 73 11.32 -16.75 -0.85
CA TYR A 73 12.76 -16.46 -0.94
C TYR A 73 13.38 -16.21 0.46
N ILE A 74 12.62 -15.61 1.37
CA ILE A 74 13.04 -15.32 2.74
C ILE A 74 12.32 -16.27 3.70
N LEU A 75 13.09 -17.03 4.48
CA LEU A 75 12.59 -17.77 5.64
C LEU A 75 12.48 -16.76 6.80
N LEU A 76 11.27 -16.58 7.33
CA LEU A 76 11.01 -15.76 8.52
C LEU A 76 11.29 -16.56 9.79
#